data_AF-A0A1H3I8D2-F1
#
_entry.id   AF-A0A1H3I8D2-F1
#
_cell.length_a   1.000
_cell.length_b   1.000
_cell.length_c   1.000
_cell.angle_alpha   90.00
_cell.angle_beta   90.00
_cell.angle_gamma   90.00
#
_symmetry.space_group_name_H-M   'P 1'
#
loop_
_entity.id
_entity.type
_entity.pdbx_description
1 polymer ?
#
loop_
_entity_poly.entity_id
_entity_poly.type
_entity_poly.pdbx_seq_one_letter_code
_entity_poly.pdbx_strand_id
1 'polypeptide(L)'
;MATDQDALWQIRQSLAEEGRLGGKRGPQERVPLDQGQLEDIAWRMLRAGVQPTVEAIRAVYGSGSPNRLHPMLRRFYAGLATRLQLAPLADDVPAPLRQLWLQALDLASDAVRERHDAQAEALRQRVAELEKREAALERKLKRLRRDGAAPRADGAAE
;
A
#
# COMPACT_ATOMS: atom_id res chain seq x y z
N MET A 1 12.60 0.99 9.81
CA MET A 1 11.74 0.15 8.97
C MET A 1 11.51 0.91 7.67
N ALA A 2 11.79 0.30 6.52
CA ALA A 2 11.47 0.93 5.23
C ALA A 2 9.96 1.14 5.15
N THR A 3 9.54 2.33 4.75
CA THR A 3 8.12 2.64 4.57
C THR A 3 7.61 2.02 3.27
N ASP A 4 6.29 1.82 3.15
CA ASP A 4 5.69 1.36 1.89
C ASP A 4 6.09 2.27 0.71
N GLN A 5 6.26 3.57 0.94
CA GLN A 5 6.75 4.50 -0.07
C GLN A 5 8.18 4.20 -0.52
N ASP A 6 9.08 3.85 0.40
CA ASP A 6 10.45 3.47 0.06
C ASP A 6 10.46 2.20 -0.80
N ALA A 7 9.64 1.20 -0.43
CA ALA A 7 9.51 -0.04 -1.20
C ALA A 7 8.97 0.22 -2.62
N LEU A 8 7.94 1.07 -2.76
CA LEU A 8 7.40 1.46 -4.06
C LEU A 8 8.43 2.21 -4.92
N TRP A 9 9.23 3.09 -4.29
CA TRP A 9 10.31 3.80 -4.98
C TRP A 9 11.38 2.84 -5.49
N GLN A 10 11.82 1.87 -4.68
CA GLN A 10 12.80 0.86 -5.08
C GLN A 10 12.29 -0.02 -6.23
N ILE A 11 11.03 -0.47 -6.15
CA ILE A 11 10.40 -1.25 -7.23
C ILE A 11 10.39 -0.43 -8.52
N ARG A 12 9.99 0.85 -8.44
CA ARG A 12 10.00 1.75 -9.60
C ARG A 12 11.40 1.92 -10.19
N GLN A 13 12.43 2.11 -9.37
CA GLN A 13 13.82 2.22 -9.85
C GLN A 13 14.25 0.95 -10.59
N SER A 14 14.02 -0.23 -10.01
CA SER A 14 14.37 -1.51 -10.67
C SER A 14 13.70 -1.67 -12.04
N LEU A 15 12.42 -1.32 -12.15
CA LEU A 15 11.69 -1.39 -13.41
C LEU A 15 12.17 -0.36 -14.43
N ALA A 16 12.68 0.80 -13.97
CA ALA A 16 13.27 1.82 -14.83
C ALA A 16 14.59 1.34 -15.43
N GLU A 17 15.45 0.73 -14.60
CA GLU A 17 16.73 0.14 -15.01
C GLU A 17 16.53 -1.01 -16.00
N GLU A 18 15.50 -1.83 -15.80
CA GLU A 18 15.12 -2.91 -16.72
C GLU A 18 14.40 -2.43 -17.99
N GLY A 19 14.15 -1.13 -18.14
CA GLY A 19 13.42 -0.57 -19.29
C GLY A 19 11.95 -1.00 -19.36
N ARG A 20 11.39 -1.48 -18.25
CA ARG A 20 10.01 -2.01 -18.14
C ARG A 20 8.97 -0.99 -17.71
N LEU A 21 9.39 0.17 -17.20
CA LEU A 21 8.48 1.31 -17.07
C LEU A 21 8.13 1.82 -18.46
N GLY A 22 6.83 2.07 -18.69
CA GLY A 22 6.30 2.63 -19.94
C GLY A 22 7.21 3.74 -20.46
N GLY A 23 7.90 3.43 -21.56
CA GLY A 23 9.21 3.99 -21.88
C GLY A 23 9.25 5.52 -21.94
N LYS A 24 10.46 6.05 -21.73
CA LYS A 24 10.86 7.41 -22.09
C LYS A 24 10.85 7.62 -23.62
N ARG A 25 9.75 7.35 -24.31
CA ARG A 25 9.53 7.68 -25.73
C ARG A 25 8.46 8.75 -25.85
N GLY A 26 8.89 9.99 -25.63
CA GLY A 26 8.09 11.19 -25.87
C GLY A 26 6.72 11.24 -25.17
N PRO A 27 5.95 12.32 -25.35
CA PRO A 27 4.61 12.45 -24.77
C PRO A 27 3.56 11.53 -25.42
N GLN A 28 3.87 10.88 -26.55
CA GLN A 28 2.87 10.29 -27.45
C GLN A 28 2.86 8.76 -27.52
N GLU A 29 3.83 8.05 -26.93
CA GLU A 29 3.90 6.57 -27.03
C GLU A 29 4.06 5.91 -25.66
N ARG A 30 3.20 6.29 -24.69
CA ARG A 30 3.10 5.53 -23.44
C ARG A 30 2.35 4.24 -23.70
N VAL A 31 3.10 3.14 -23.81
CA VAL A 31 2.53 1.79 -23.93
C VAL A 31 1.54 1.56 -22.78
N PRO A 32 0.27 1.25 -23.06
CA PRO A 32 -0.71 0.96 -22.02
C PRO A 32 -0.28 -0.25 -21.20
N LEU A 33 -0.41 -0.17 -19.87
CA LEU A 33 -0.11 -1.30 -18.99
C LEU A 33 -0.91 -2.53 -19.43
N ASP A 34 -0.21 -3.63 -19.73
CA ASP A 34 -0.81 -4.93 -20.01
C ASP A 34 -0.93 -5.78 -18.72
N GLN A 35 -1.63 -6.92 -18.83
CA GLN A 35 -1.85 -7.81 -17.68
C GLN A 35 -0.53 -8.40 -17.15
N GLY A 36 0.39 -8.80 -18.02
CA GLY A 36 1.65 -9.42 -17.61
C GLY A 36 2.56 -8.45 -16.85
N GLN A 37 2.64 -7.20 -17.32
CA GLN A 37 3.34 -6.12 -16.63
C GLN A 37 2.72 -5.82 -15.26
N LEU A 38 1.38 -5.76 -15.18
CA LEU A 38 0.70 -5.57 -13.90
C LEU A 38 1.00 -6.70 -12.92
N GLU A 39 1.00 -7.96 -13.39
CA GLU A 39 1.32 -9.12 -12.56
C GLU A 39 2.78 -9.09 -12.08
N ASP A 40 3.75 -8.73 -12.93
CA ASP A 40 5.16 -8.59 -12.52
C ASP A 40 5.33 -7.52 -11.43
N ILE A 41 4.72 -6.35 -11.63
CA ILE A 41 4.75 -5.26 -10.63
C ILE A 41 4.08 -5.73 -9.32
N ALA A 42 2.91 -6.37 -9.40
CA ALA A 42 2.20 -6.87 -8.23
C ALA A 42 3.00 -7.93 -7.47
N TRP A 43 3.71 -8.82 -8.16
CA TRP A 43 4.61 -9.79 -7.54
C TRP A 43 5.81 -9.15 -6.85
N ARG A 44 6.40 -8.09 -7.43
CA ARG A 44 7.47 -7.31 -6.78
C ARG A 44 6.97 -6.62 -5.51
N MET A 45 5.77 -6.04 -5.55
CA MET A 45 5.12 -5.44 -4.37
C MET A 45 4.90 -6.48 -3.27
N LEU A 46 4.32 -7.63 -3.58
CA LEU A 46 4.10 -8.70 -2.60
C LEU A 46 5.42 -9.18 -1.97
N ARG A 47 6.48 -9.35 -2.77
CA ARG A 47 7.81 -9.72 -2.25
C ARG A 47 8.43 -8.65 -1.35
N ALA A 48 8.09 -7.38 -1.59
CA ALA A 48 8.49 -6.26 -0.73
C ALA A 48 7.58 -6.08 0.49
N GLY A 49 6.55 -6.93 0.68
CA GLY A 49 5.58 -6.82 1.78
C GLY A 49 4.53 -5.72 1.59
N VAL A 50 4.42 -5.15 0.38
CA VAL A 50 3.45 -4.09 0.05
C VAL A 50 2.27 -4.71 -0.69
N GLN A 51 1.05 -4.36 -0.28
CA GLN A 51 -0.16 -4.83 -0.96
C GLN A 51 -0.32 -4.15 -2.34
N PRO A 52 -0.49 -4.92 -3.43
CA PRO A 52 -0.83 -4.37 -4.73
C PRO A 52 -2.23 -3.74 -4.75
N THR A 53 -2.31 -2.41 -4.72
CA THR A 53 -3.55 -1.64 -4.89
C THR A 53 -3.52 -0.83 -6.19
N VAL A 54 -4.68 -0.34 -6.64
CA VAL A 54 -4.76 0.53 -7.83
C VAL A 54 -3.83 1.74 -7.70
N GLU A 55 -3.79 2.36 -6.52
CA GLU A 55 -2.96 3.52 -6.23
C GLU A 55 -1.47 3.17 -6.21
N ALA A 56 -1.09 2.05 -5.58
CA ALA A 56 0.29 1.59 -5.55
C ALA A 56 0.83 1.26 -6.94
N ILE A 57 0.03 0.58 -7.78
CA ILE A 57 0.37 0.29 -9.17
C ILE A 57 0.54 1.60 -9.96
N ARG A 58 -0.33 2.59 -9.75
CA ARG A 58 -0.18 3.92 -10.38
C ARG A 58 1.06 4.67 -9.90
N ALA A 59 1.42 4.56 -8.62
CA ALA A 59 2.63 5.18 -8.08
C ALA A 59 3.90 4.61 -8.73
N VAL A 60 3.92 3.30 -8.99
CA VAL A 60 5.06 2.63 -9.64
C VAL A 60 5.08 2.90 -11.16
N TYR A 61 4.00 2.55 -11.86
CA TYR A 61 3.94 2.59 -13.32
C TYR A 61 3.69 4.01 -13.87
N GLY A 62 3.12 4.92 -13.08
CA GLY A 62 2.86 6.31 -13.46
C GLY A 62 1.68 6.53 -14.41
N SER A 63 0.95 5.47 -14.81
CA SER A 63 -0.22 5.57 -15.68
C SER A 63 -1.20 4.41 -15.48
N GLY A 64 -2.41 4.53 -16.03
CA GLY A 64 -3.47 3.53 -15.92
C GLY A 64 -4.73 4.13 -15.29
N SER A 65 -5.86 3.99 -15.99
CA SER A 65 -7.18 4.36 -15.47
C SER A 65 -7.61 3.36 -14.38
N PRO A 66 -8.22 3.83 -13.28
CA PRO A 66 -8.81 2.95 -12.26
C PRO A 66 -9.72 1.87 -12.87
N ASN A 67 -10.50 2.24 -13.90
CA ASN A 67 -11.43 1.35 -14.59
C ASN A 67 -10.71 0.19 -15.32
N ARG A 68 -9.45 0.37 -15.69
CA ARG A 68 -8.62 -0.66 -16.32
C ARG A 68 -7.85 -1.47 -15.28
N LEU A 69 -7.27 -0.81 -14.27
CA LEU A 69 -6.45 -1.47 -13.26
C LEU A 69 -7.25 -2.37 -12.33
N HIS A 70 -8.48 -1.96 -11.97
CA HIS A 70 -9.33 -2.73 -11.07
C HIS A 70 -9.64 -4.15 -11.56
N PRO A 71 -10.16 -4.37 -12.79
CA PRO A 71 -10.38 -5.74 -13.29
C PRO A 71 -9.09 -6.54 -13.46
N MET A 72 -7.97 -5.89 -13.80
CA MET A 72 -6.66 -6.54 -13.94
C MET A 72 -6.12 -7.05 -12.59
N LEU A 73 -6.22 -6.23 -11.54
CA LEU A 73 -5.89 -6.62 -10.17
C LEU A 73 -6.83 -7.72 -9.67
N ARG A 74 -8.13 -7.62 -9.97
CA ARG A 74 -9.09 -8.68 -9.63
C ARG A 74 -8.69 -10.02 -10.26
N ARG A 75 -8.28 -10.02 -11.53
CA ARG A 75 -7.78 -11.22 -12.22
C ARG A 75 -6.48 -11.74 -11.62
N PHE A 76 -5.56 -10.84 -11.24
CA PHE A 76 -4.33 -11.20 -10.54
C PHE A 76 -4.65 -11.95 -9.24
N TYR A 77 -5.49 -11.36 -8.36
CA TYR A 77 -5.88 -11.96 -7.09
C TYR A 77 -6.69 -13.24 -7.24
N ALA A 78 -7.59 -13.32 -8.23
CA ALA A 78 -8.35 -14.54 -8.50
C ALA A 78 -7.45 -15.75 -8.82
N GLY A 79 -6.36 -15.52 -9.57
CA GLY A 79 -5.35 -16.55 -9.84
C GLY A 79 -4.25 -16.64 -8.79
N LEU A 80 -4.25 -15.78 -7.76
CA LEU A 80 -3.16 -15.70 -6.79
C LEU A 80 -3.09 -16.97 -5.95
N ALA A 81 -4.21 -17.49 -5.46
CA ALA A 81 -4.23 -18.74 -4.69
C ALA A 81 -3.72 -19.94 -5.51
N THR A 82 -4.01 -19.97 -6.82
CA THR A 82 -3.52 -21.02 -7.73
C THR A 82 -2.03 -20.88 -8.02
N ARG A 83 -1.49 -19.65 -8.13
CA ARG A 83 -0.05 -19.44 -8.34
C ARG A 83 0.75 -19.58 -7.06
N LEU A 84 0.17 -19.17 -5.95
CA LEU A 84 0.60 -19.49 -4.59
C LEU A 84 0.16 -20.90 -4.20
N GLN A 85 -0.08 -21.81 -5.17
CA GLN A 85 -0.17 -23.22 -4.87
C GLN A 85 1.01 -23.55 -3.98
N LEU A 86 0.74 -23.65 -2.67
CA LEU A 86 1.33 -24.60 -1.77
C LEU A 86 1.12 -25.92 -2.51
N ALA A 87 1.99 -26.20 -3.47
CA ALA A 87 1.96 -27.46 -4.17
C ALA A 87 1.96 -28.48 -3.03
N PRO A 88 0.94 -29.36 -2.94
CA PRO A 88 0.97 -30.39 -1.91
C PRO A 88 2.34 -31.02 -2.02
N LEU A 89 3.09 -31.04 -0.91
CA LEU A 89 4.43 -31.62 -0.91
C LEU A 89 4.30 -32.97 -1.59
N ALA A 90 5.04 -33.18 -2.67
CA ALA A 90 4.92 -34.37 -3.48
C ALA A 90 4.94 -35.61 -2.57
N ASP A 91 4.09 -36.61 -2.83
CA ASP A 91 3.85 -37.71 -1.88
C ASP A 91 5.11 -38.49 -1.49
N ASP A 92 6.12 -38.43 -2.37
CA ASP A 92 7.47 -38.97 -2.26
C ASP A 92 8.43 -38.19 -1.34
N VAL A 93 8.01 -37.04 -0.78
CA VAL A 93 8.83 -36.32 0.21
C VAL A 93 8.82 -37.07 1.55
N PRO A 94 10.00 -37.42 2.12
CA PRO A 94 10.10 -38.09 3.41
C PRO A 94 9.37 -37.33 4.52
N ALA A 95 8.67 -38.06 5.39
CA ALA A 95 7.86 -37.49 6.46
C ALA A 95 8.60 -36.45 7.35
N PRO A 96 9.88 -36.65 7.74
CA PRO A 96 10.60 -35.66 8.54
C PRO A 96 10.80 -34.33 7.81
N LEU A 97 11.07 -34.37 6.50
CA LEU A 97 11.26 -33.17 5.69
C LEU A 97 9.93 -32.44 5.47
N ARG A 98 8.83 -33.20 5.31
CA ARG A 98 7.47 -32.66 5.27
C ARG A 98 7.09 -31.94 6.56
N GLN A 99 7.39 -32.54 7.71
CA GLN A 99 7.14 -31.92 9.02
C GLN A 99 7.95 -30.64 9.20
N LEU A 100 9.24 -30.66 8.84
CA LEU A 100 10.10 -29.46 8.92
C LEU A 100 9.58 -28.33 8.01
N TRP A 101 9.13 -28.66 6.80
CA TRP A 101 8.55 -27.69 5.88
C TRP A 101 7.27 -27.04 6.44
N LEU A 102 6.36 -27.85 7.00
CA LEU A 102 5.14 -27.34 7.62
C LEU A 102 5.44 -26.44 8.82
N GLN A 103 6.40 -26.83 9.67
CA GLN A 103 6.85 -25.99 10.79
C GLN A 103 7.45 -24.66 10.33
N ALA A 104 8.26 -24.68 9.27
CA ALA A 104 8.82 -23.46 8.70
C ALA A 104 7.72 -22.54 8.11
N LEU A 105 6.70 -23.13 7.50
CA LEU A 105 5.55 -22.40 6.97
C LEU A 105 4.69 -21.77 8.07
N ASP A 106 4.47 -22.49 9.18
CA ASP A 106 3.76 -21.97 10.34
C ASP A 106 4.53 -20.79 10.95
N LEU A 107 5.84 -20.95 11.17
CA LEU A 107 6.68 -19.88 11.71
C LEU A 107 6.71 -18.64 10.81
N ALA A 108 6.80 -18.85 9.49
CA ALA A 108 6.75 -17.75 8.53
C ALA A 108 5.37 -17.06 8.54
N SER A 109 4.29 -17.84 8.63
CA SER A 109 2.92 -17.32 8.69
C SER A 109 2.67 -16.50 9.94
N ASP A 110 3.17 -16.96 11.09
CA ASP A 110 3.08 -16.24 12.35
C ASP A 110 3.89 -14.93 12.33
N ALA A 111 5.09 -14.95 11.77
CA ALA A 111 5.89 -13.73 11.59
C ALA A 111 5.21 -12.69 10.67
N VAL A 112 4.48 -13.13 9.64
CA VAL A 112 3.70 -12.24 8.77
C VAL A 112 2.50 -11.65 9.52
N ARG A 113 1.78 -12.47 10.30
CA ARG A 113 0.65 -12.01 11.13
C ARG A 113 1.10 -10.96 12.14
N GLU A 114 2.19 -11.22 12.86
CA GLU A 114 2.73 -10.29 13.85
C GLU A 114 3.08 -8.93 13.23
N ARG A 115 3.72 -8.91 12.06
CA ARG A 115 4.02 -7.68 11.32
C ARG A 115 2.75 -6.94 10.93
N HIS A 116 1.73 -7.65 10.45
CA HIS A 116 0.48 -7.06 10.03
C HIS A 116 -0.30 -6.47 11.23
N ASP A 117 -0.31 -7.17 12.37
CA ASP A 117 -0.94 -6.69 13.60
C ASP A 117 -0.23 -5.44 14.13
N ALA A 118 1.11 -5.42 14.09
CA ALA A 118 1.90 -4.24 14.46
C ALA A 118 1.60 -3.04 13.54
N GLN A 119 1.47 -3.26 12.23
CA GLN A 119 1.06 -2.24 11.27
C GLN A 119 -0.36 -1.72 11.56
N ALA A 120 -1.30 -2.62 11.86
CA ALA A 120 -2.68 -2.26 12.19
C ALA A 120 -2.77 -1.44 13.49
N GLU A 121 -1.98 -1.78 14.52
CA GLU A 121 -1.89 -0.99 15.76
C GLU A 121 -1.26 0.39 15.50
N ALA A 122 -0.17 0.45 14.74
CA ALA A 122 0.45 1.73 14.38
C ALA A 122 -0.51 2.65 13.60
N LEU A 123 -1.33 2.07 12.73
CA LEU A 123 -2.37 2.81 12.01
C LEU A 123 -3.46 3.32 12.97
N ARG A 124 -3.95 2.47 13.88
CA ARG A 124 -4.93 2.87 14.91
C ARG A 124 -4.42 4.02 15.78
N GLN A 125 -3.16 3.97 16.20
CA GLN A 125 -2.52 5.05 16.97
C GLN A 125 -2.47 6.36 16.18
N ARG A 126 -2.10 6.31 14.90
CA ARG A 126 -2.07 7.49 14.02
C ARG A 126 -3.45 8.11 13.82
N VAL A 127 -4.48 7.28 13.62
CA VAL A 127 -5.87 7.75 13.51
C VAL A 127 -6.29 8.47 14.79
N ALA A 128 -6.07 7.87 15.96
CA ALA A 128 -6.40 8.49 17.24
C ALA A 128 -5.63 9.80 17.50
N GLU A 129 -4.38 9.91 17.03
CA GLU A 129 -3.61 11.16 17.10
C GLU A 129 -4.21 12.26 16.19
N LEU A 130 -4.62 11.90 14.97
CA LEU A 130 -5.26 12.82 14.04
C LEU A 130 -6.59 13.34 14.59
N GLU A 131 -7.43 12.46 15.15
CA GLU A 131 -8.70 12.85 15.80
C GLU A 131 -8.49 13.84 16.95
N LYS A 132 -7.46 13.62 17.78
CA LYS A 132 -7.10 14.56 18.87
C LYS A 132 -6.68 15.92 18.31
N ARG A 133 -5.89 15.94 17.24
CA ARG A 133 -5.45 17.18 16.57
C ARG A 133 -6.63 17.93 15.97
N GLU A 134 -7.54 17.22 15.31
CA GLU A 134 -8.76 17.79 14.74
C GLU A 134 -9.63 18.43 15.83
N ALA A 135 -9.90 17.70 16.92
CA ALA A 135 -10.65 18.23 18.06
C ALA A 135 -9.98 19.47 18.69
N ALA A 136 -8.65 19.52 18.75
CA ALA A 136 -7.91 20.68 19.26
C ALA A 136 -8.04 21.90 18.32
N LEU A 137 -7.97 21.68 17.00
CA LEU A 137 -8.17 22.71 15.99
C LEU A 137 -9.60 23.26 16.01
N GLU A 138 -10.61 22.39 16.12
CA GLU A 138 -12.00 22.81 16.26
C GLU A 138 -12.22 23.68 17.50
N ARG A 139 -11.63 23.30 18.64
CA ARG A 139 -11.68 24.11 19.86
C ARG A 139 -11.04 25.48 19.66
N LYS A 140 -9.90 25.54 18.96
CA LYS A 140 -9.21 26.79 18.63
C LYS A 140 -10.06 27.68 17.71
N LEU A 141 -10.67 27.10 16.68
CA LEU A 141 -11.58 27.80 15.77
C LEU A 141 -12.81 28.35 16.50
N LYS A 142 -13.42 27.56 17.40
CA LYS A 142 -14.55 28.02 18.23
C LYS A 142 -14.15 29.20 19.14
N ARG A 143 -12.96 29.14 19.76
CA ARG A 143 -12.42 30.27 20.56
C ARG A 143 -12.24 31.53 19.73
N LEU A 144 -11.55 31.42 18.58
CA LEU A 144 -11.32 32.57 17.69
C LEU A 144 -12.62 33.17 17.16
N ARG A 145 -13.62 32.35 16.83
CA ARG A 145 -14.95 32.83 16.44
C ARG A 145 -15.65 33.58 17.57
N ARG A 146 -15.55 33.09 18.81
CA ARG A 146 -16.13 33.75 19.98
C ARG A 146 -15.43 35.08 20.28
N ASP A 147 -14.10 35.09 20.25
CA ASP A 147 -13.28 36.26 20.56
C ASP A 147 -13.37 37.32 19.44
N GLY A 148 -13.59 36.89 18.19
CA GLY A 148 -13.88 37.78 17.05
C GLY A 148 -15.34 38.25 16.95
N ALA A 149 -16.27 37.61 17.66
CA ALA A 149 -17.68 38.01 17.74
C ALA A 149 -17.99 38.89 18.96
N ALA A 150 -17.03 39.08 19.87
CA ALA A 150 -17.14 40.10 20.91
C ALA A 150 -17.02 41.49 20.26
N PRO A 151 -18.04 42.36 20.34
CA PRO A 151 -17.96 43.67 19.72
C PRO A 151 -16.88 44.49 20.43
N ARG A 152 -16.09 45.25 19.65
CA ARG A 152 -15.34 46.41 20.15
C ARG A 152 -16.35 47.43 20.67
N ALA A 153 -16.84 47.21 21.89
CA ALA A 153 -17.55 48.20 22.66
C ALA A 153 -16.50 49.05 23.37
N ASP A 154 -15.76 49.85 22.60
CA ASP A 154 -15.05 51.02 23.12
C ASP A 154 -14.68 51.91 21.94
N GLY A 155 -15.22 53.12 21.93
CA GLY A 155 -14.86 54.19 21.01
C GLY A 155 -16.03 54.84 20.27
N ALA A 156 -16.89 55.58 21.00
CA ALA A 156 -17.46 56.85 20.55
C ALA A 156 -18.36 57.44 21.65
N ALA A 157 -17.72 57.99 22.69
CA ALA A 157 -18.30 59.06 23.48
C ALA A 157 -17.37 60.27 23.30
N GLU A 158 -17.76 61.18 22.42
CA GLU A 158 -17.37 62.59 22.41
C GLU A 158 -18.43 63.39 21.63
#